data_AF-A0A2R7YA96-F1
#
_entry.id   AF-A0A2R7YA96-F1
#
_cell.length_a   1.000
_cell.length_b   1.000
_cell.length_c   1.000
_cell.angle_alpha   90.00
_cell.angle_beta   90.00
_cell.angle_gamma   90.00
#
_symmetry.space_group_name_H-M   'P 1'
#
loop_
_entity.id
_entity.type
_entity.pdbx_description
1 polymer ?
#
loop_
_entity_poly.entity_id
_entity_poly.type
_entity_poly.pdbx_seq_one_letter_code
_entity_poly.pdbx_strand_id
1 'polypeptide(L)'
;MDSAKPTSRRVAVATLFGVMIFVSKVILPTPLDKMLVIVQALLLSLSYLLLGRMGATYAAVIGGLLTQVWRPVFFPLSLVFAVAYGLMVDGLFSIFRVRTSGGDVKAGRLVFSLTLSTSTIGVLSMYVTVTLGFMPWSPWLYAAVLVAGTVSGALAGYLSVLLWRRYLARL
;
A
#
# COMPACT_ATOMS: atom_id res chain seq x y z
N MET A 1 12.38 -33.52 -7.12
CA MET A 1 11.84 -32.40 -7.90
C MET A 1 10.53 -32.02 -7.21
N ASP A 2 10.35 -30.93 -6.47
CA ASP A 2 11.11 -29.70 -6.33
C ASP A 2 10.97 -29.15 -4.92
N SER A 3 12.11 -28.98 -4.25
CA SER A 3 12.23 -28.15 -3.05
C SER A 3 12.36 -26.70 -3.49
N ALA A 4 11.23 -26.08 -3.85
CA ALA A 4 11.19 -24.66 -4.13
C ALA A 4 11.41 -23.90 -2.81
N LYS A 5 12.63 -23.37 -2.65
CA LYS A 5 13.10 -22.56 -1.53
C LYS A 5 12.05 -21.52 -1.08
N PRO A 6 11.99 -21.17 0.23
CA PRO A 6 11.05 -20.17 0.78
C PRO A 6 11.07 -18.81 0.04
N THR A 7 12.14 -18.51 -0.70
CA THR A 7 12.32 -17.35 -1.55
C THR A 7 11.42 -17.32 -2.79
N SER A 8 11.16 -18.45 -3.47
CA SER A 8 10.39 -18.45 -4.73
C SER A 8 8.91 -18.12 -4.49
N ARG A 9 8.30 -18.74 -3.46
CA ARG A 9 6.93 -18.41 -3.04
C ARG A 9 6.80 -16.95 -2.65
N ARG A 10 7.83 -16.41 -1.98
CA ARG A 10 7.84 -15.02 -1.52
C ARG A 10 7.82 -14.03 -2.68
N VAL A 11 8.66 -14.26 -3.69
CA VAL A 11 8.72 -13.45 -4.91
C VAL A 11 7.41 -13.57 -5.69
N ALA A 12 6.85 -14.78 -5.82
CA ALA A 12 5.59 -15.00 -6.53
C ALA A 12 4.43 -14.21 -5.91
N VAL A 13 4.26 -14.26 -4.58
CA VAL A 13 3.20 -13.51 -3.89
C VAL A 13 3.41 -12.00 -4.01
N ALA A 14 4.64 -11.51 -3.81
CA ALA A 14 4.94 -10.08 -3.97
C ALA A 14 4.65 -9.60 -5.39
N THR A 15 4.98 -10.43 -6.40
CA THR A 15 4.73 -10.14 -7.81
C THR A 15 3.23 -10.12 -8.11
N LEU A 16 2.48 -11.12 -7.66
CA LEU A 16 1.03 -11.18 -7.84
C LEU A 16 0.33 -9.95 -7.24
N PHE A 17 0.69 -9.58 -6.01
CA PHE A 17 0.13 -8.39 -5.37
C PHE A 17 0.58 -7.10 -6.06
N GLY A 18 1.84 -7.00 -6.49
CA GLY A 18 2.32 -5.86 -7.28
C GLY A 18 1.55 -5.70 -8.59
N VAL A 19 1.28 -6.79 -9.31
CA VAL A 19 0.48 -6.80 -10.54
C VAL A 19 -0.97 -6.39 -10.25
N MET A 20 -1.59 -6.90 -9.17
CA MET A 20 -2.94 -6.48 -8.78
C MET A 20 -3.02 -4.99 -8.42
N ILE A 21 -2.00 -4.45 -7.73
CA ILE A 21 -1.88 -3.01 -7.46
C ILE A 21 -1.81 -2.23 -8.77
N PHE A 22 -1.00 -2.69 -9.72
CA PHE A 22 -0.88 -2.08 -11.04
C PHE A 22 -2.22 -2.04 -11.79
N VAL A 23 -2.89 -3.19 -11.94
CA VAL A 23 -4.18 -3.29 -12.62
C VAL A 23 -5.22 -2.36 -11.97
N SER A 24 -5.24 -2.29 -10.64
CA SER A 24 -6.13 -1.39 -9.90
C SER A 24 -5.88 0.09 -10.25
N LYS A 25 -4.63 0.50 -10.45
CA LYS A 25 -4.27 1.88 -10.83
C LYS A 25 -4.54 2.21 -12.28
N VAL A 26 -4.44 1.24 -13.19
CA VAL A 26 -4.68 1.44 -14.61
C VAL A 26 -6.15 1.81 -14.85
N ILE A 27 -7.07 1.19 -14.11
CA ILE A 27 -8.52 1.37 -14.26
C ILE A 27 -8.99 2.75 -13.75
N LEU A 28 -8.32 3.34 -12.75
CA LEU A 28 -8.69 4.64 -12.20
C LEU A 28 -8.02 5.80 -12.97
N PRO A 29 -8.81 6.77 -13.49
CA PRO A 29 -8.24 7.99 -14.08
C PRO A 29 -7.61 8.86 -12.99
N THR A 30 -6.45 9.44 -13.26
CA THR A 30 -5.85 10.48 -12.40
C THR A 30 -6.79 11.69 -12.31
N PRO A 31 -7.08 12.25 -11.12
CA PRO A 31 -6.44 12.06 -9.80
C PRO A 31 -7.18 11.10 -8.84
N LEU A 32 -8.24 10.41 -9.29
CA LEU A 32 -9.02 9.50 -8.44
C LEU A 32 -8.19 8.31 -7.93
N ASP A 33 -7.17 7.91 -8.69
CA ASP A 33 -6.19 6.89 -8.31
C ASP A 33 -5.38 7.24 -7.05
N LYS A 34 -5.23 8.53 -6.74
CA LYS A 34 -4.59 9.03 -5.52
C LYS A 34 -5.54 9.16 -4.33
N MET A 35 -6.85 9.24 -4.59
CA MET A 35 -7.88 9.43 -3.56
C MET A 35 -8.44 8.09 -3.06
N LEU A 36 -8.62 7.12 -3.96
CA LEU A 36 -9.22 5.81 -3.65
C LEU A 36 -8.15 4.72 -3.66
N VAL A 37 -7.34 4.70 -2.59
CA VAL A 37 -6.19 3.78 -2.46
C VAL A 37 -6.55 2.53 -1.64
N ILE A 38 -7.84 2.18 -1.55
CA ILE A 38 -8.33 1.06 -0.71
C ILE A 38 -7.69 -0.25 -1.12
N VAL A 39 -7.75 -0.59 -2.41
CA VAL A 39 -7.25 -1.87 -2.93
C VAL A 39 -5.73 -1.96 -2.78
N GLN A 40 -5.01 -0.88 -3.09
CA GLN A 40 -3.57 -0.85 -2.93
C GLN A 40 -3.15 -0.96 -1.46
N ALA A 41 -3.77 -0.20 -0.55
CA ALA A 41 -3.49 -0.28 0.88
C ALA A 41 -3.75 -1.67 1.45
N LEU A 42 -4.85 -2.30 1.04
CA LEU A 42 -5.21 -3.65 1.42
C LEU A 42 -4.15 -4.66 0.95
N LEU A 43 -3.81 -4.63 -0.35
CA LEU A 43 -2.82 -5.54 -0.92
C LEU A 43 -1.44 -5.37 -0.27
N LEU A 44 -1.00 -4.14 0.00
CA LEU A 44 0.28 -3.89 0.69
C LEU A 44 0.29 -4.46 2.10
N SER A 45 -0.79 -4.24 2.86
CA SER A 45 -0.89 -4.75 4.23
C SER A 45 -0.93 -6.28 4.27
N LEU A 46 -1.67 -6.92 3.36
CA LEU A 46 -1.69 -8.38 3.19
C LEU A 46 -0.31 -8.90 2.76
N SER A 47 0.41 -8.16 1.92
CA SER A 47 1.77 -8.49 1.50
C SER A 47 2.73 -8.55 2.69
N TYR A 48 2.67 -7.57 3.61
CA TYR A 48 3.44 -7.63 4.86
C TYR A 48 3.01 -8.81 5.74
N LEU A 49 1.72 -9.04 5.91
CA LEU A 49 1.22 -10.12 6.76
C LEU A 49 1.66 -11.50 6.23
N LEU A 50 1.62 -11.71 4.91
CA LEU A 50 2.03 -12.97 4.30
C LEU A 50 3.55 -13.15 4.23
N LEU A 51 4.29 -12.11 3.87
CA LEU A 51 5.71 -12.20 3.55
C LEU A 51 6.63 -11.72 4.68
N GLY A 52 6.05 -11.20 5.76
CA GLY A 52 6.78 -10.61 6.89
C GLY A 52 7.48 -9.30 6.53
N ARG A 53 8.62 -9.05 7.17
CA ARG A 53 9.37 -7.78 7.06
C ARG A 53 9.76 -7.50 5.60
N MET A 54 9.45 -6.31 5.09
CA MET A 54 9.64 -5.84 3.70
C MET A 54 8.61 -6.35 2.67
N GLY A 55 7.57 -7.09 3.10
CA GLY A 55 6.57 -7.65 2.20
C GLY A 55 5.76 -6.61 1.41
N ALA A 56 5.40 -5.50 2.05
CA ALA A 56 4.69 -4.41 1.37
C ALA A 56 5.61 -3.68 0.40
N THR A 57 6.86 -3.40 0.79
CA THR A 57 7.84 -2.71 -0.04
C THR A 57 8.10 -3.46 -1.35
N TYR A 58 8.27 -4.79 -1.32
CA TYR A 58 8.46 -5.56 -2.55
C TYR A 58 7.27 -5.47 -3.51
N ALA A 59 6.04 -5.63 -3.01
CA ALA A 59 4.84 -5.49 -3.84
C ALA A 59 4.69 -4.05 -4.37
N ALA A 60 5.06 -3.05 -3.57
CA ALA A 60 5.01 -1.65 -3.97
C ALA A 60 6.03 -1.30 -5.06
N VAL A 61 7.25 -1.85 -4.98
CA VAL A 61 8.29 -1.69 -6.02
C VAL A 61 7.78 -2.27 -7.34
N ILE A 62 7.29 -3.51 -7.32
CA ILE A 62 6.81 -4.19 -8.53
C ILE A 62 5.62 -3.43 -9.13
N GLY A 63 4.61 -3.11 -8.32
CA GLY A 63 3.44 -2.36 -8.79
C GLY A 63 3.80 -0.95 -9.27
N GLY A 64 4.75 -0.28 -8.61
CA GLY A 64 5.25 1.04 -9.00
C GLY A 64 5.99 1.02 -10.33
N LEU A 65 6.88 0.06 -10.54
CA LEU A 65 7.62 -0.11 -11.80
C LEU A 65 6.67 -0.41 -12.96
N LEU A 66 5.72 -1.33 -12.77
CA LEU A 66 4.71 -1.63 -13.78
C LEU A 66 3.85 -0.40 -14.13
N THR A 67 3.48 0.38 -13.12
CA THR A 67 2.71 1.63 -13.33
C THR A 67 3.52 2.66 -14.13
N GLN A 68 4.83 2.75 -13.92
CA GLN A 68 5.68 3.68 -14.67
C GLN A 68 5.80 3.31 -16.15
N VAL A 69 5.91 2.03 -16.48
CA VAL A 69 5.94 1.56 -17.88
C VAL A 69 4.65 1.97 -18.60
N TRP A 70 3.51 1.96 -17.91
CA TRP A 70 2.22 2.34 -18.48
C TRP A 70 1.94 3.86 -18.49
N ARG A 71 2.34 4.59 -17.45
CA ARG A 71 2.14 6.04 -17.31
C ARG A 71 3.46 6.78 -17.10
N PRO A 72 4.20 7.09 -18.19
CA PRO A 72 5.51 7.75 -18.10
C PRO A 72 5.44 9.20 -17.60
N VAL A 73 4.27 9.85 -17.71
CA VAL A 73 4.07 11.29 -17.46
C VAL A 73 4.48 11.73 -16.04
N PHE A 74 4.46 10.82 -15.06
CA PHE A 74 4.84 11.10 -13.66
C PHE A 74 6.14 10.40 -13.24
N PHE A 75 6.98 10.02 -14.20
CA PHE A 75 8.30 9.45 -13.94
C PHE A 75 9.28 10.53 -13.43
N PRO A 76 10.13 10.27 -12.42
CA PRO A 76 10.23 9.06 -11.57
C PRO A 76 9.36 9.10 -10.31
N LEU A 77 8.60 10.17 -10.11
CA LEU A 77 7.90 10.52 -8.88
C LEU A 77 6.94 9.42 -8.38
N SER A 78 6.18 8.79 -9.28
CA SER A 78 5.22 7.74 -8.91
C SER A 78 5.86 6.50 -8.29
N LEU A 79 7.05 6.10 -8.74
CA LEU A 79 7.78 4.98 -8.14
C LEU A 79 8.29 5.35 -6.76
N VAL A 80 8.86 6.54 -6.60
CA VAL A 80 9.34 7.03 -5.30
C VAL A 80 8.19 6.99 -4.28
N PHE A 81 7.01 7.48 -4.65
CA PHE A 81 5.84 7.41 -3.75
C PHE A 81 5.34 6.00 -3.50
N ALA A 82 5.36 5.11 -4.50
CA ALA A 82 4.99 3.71 -4.30
C ALA A 82 5.93 3.04 -3.29
N VAL A 83 7.24 3.16 -3.49
CA VAL A 83 8.27 2.59 -2.62
C VAL A 83 8.20 3.20 -1.23
N ALA A 84 8.08 4.52 -1.11
CA ALA A 84 7.91 5.21 0.16
C ALA A 84 6.67 4.73 0.90
N TYR A 85 5.56 4.49 0.19
CA TYR A 85 4.35 3.96 0.82
C TYR A 85 4.55 2.55 1.37
N GLY A 86 5.13 1.65 0.58
CA GLY A 86 5.44 0.28 1.03
C GLY A 86 6.37 0.27 2.24
N LEU A 87 7.40 1.13 2.23
CA LEU A 87 8.32 1.31 3.36
C LEU A 87 7.61 1.84 4.61
N MET A 88 6.73 2.81 4.46
CA MET A 88 5.91 3.34 5.57
C MET A 88 5.03 2.25 6.17
N VAL A 89 4.35 1.45 5.34
CA VAL A 89 3.51 0.35 5.80
C VAL A 89 4.35 -0.68 6.57
N ASP A 90 5.44 -1.15 5.98
CA ASP A 90 6.33 -2.13 6.63
C ASP A 90 6.94 -1.58 7.93
N GLY A 91 7.37 -0.32 7.90
CA GLY A 91 7.97 0.39 9.03
C GLY A 91 6.99 0.53 10.19
N LEU A 92 5.80 1.09 9.95
CA LEU A 92 4.79 1.26 10.98
C LEU A 92 4.30 -0.10 11.50
N PHE A 93 4.10 -1.09 10.63
CA PHE A 93 3.66 -2.41 11.08
C PHE A 93 4.71 -3.10 11.96
N SER A 94 6.00 -2.89 11.66
CA SER A 94 7.11 -3.35 12.48
C SER A 94 7.22 -2.58 13.80
N ILE A 95 7.10 -1.25 13.79
CA ILE A 95 7.17 -0.39 14.98
C ILE A 95 6.02 -0.70 15.95
N PHE A 96 4.80 -0.78 15.45
CA PHE A 96 3.62 -1.07 16.27
C PHE A 96 3.48 -2.55 16.66
N ARG A 97 4.37 -3.42 16.15
CA ARG A 97 4.34 -4.87 16.35
C ARG A 97 2.94 -5.41 16.10
N VAL A 98 2.46 -5.22 14.87
CA VAL A 98 1.09 -5.59 14.45
C VAL A 98 0.87 -7.10 14.56
N ARG A 99 1.93 -7.89 14.34
CA ARG A 99 1.94 -9.34 14.50
C ARG A 99 2.41 -9.73 15.90
N THR A 100 1.69 -10.62 16.57
CA THR A 100 2.12 -11.20 17.85
C THR A 100 2.83 -12.53 17.63
N SER A 101 3.62 -12.96 18.62
CA SER A 101 4.38 -14.23 18.56
C SER A 101 3.50 -15.47 18.39
N GLY A 102 2.19 -15.37 18.62
CA GLY A 102 1.22 -16.44 18.39
C GLY A 102 0.54 -16.42 17.01
N GLY A 103 1.03 -15.61 16.06
CA GLY A 103 0.45 -15.53 14.71
C GLY A 103 -0.82 -14.68 14.60
N ASP A 104 -1.35 -14.18 15.72
CA ASP A 104 -2.49 -13.28 15.75
C ASP A 104 -2.11 -11.84 15.35
N VAL A 105 -3.09 -11.12 14.82
CA VAL A 105 -2.93 -9.75 14.31
C VAL A 105 -3.76 -8.81 15.17
N LYS A 106 -3.09 -7.81 15.75
CA LYS A 106 -3.73 -6.77 16.55
C LYS A 106 -4.49 -5.81 15.64
N ALA A 107 -5.79 -6.06 15.48
CA ALA A 107 -6.68 -5.35 14.57
C ALA A 107 -6.56 -3.82 14.66
N GLY A 108 -6.69 -3.26 15.87
CA GLY A 108 -6.61 -1.81 16.07
C GLY A 108 -5.25 -1.22 15.66
N ARG A 109 -4.15 -1.94 15.93
CA ARG A 109 -2.80 -1.48 15.54
C ARG A 109 -2.59 -1.54 14.04
N LEU A 110 -3.11 -2.58 13.37
CA LEU A 110 -3.03 -2.71 11.92
C LEU A 110 -3.78 -1.56 11.25
N VAL A 111 -5.04 -1.37 11.63
CA VAL A 111 -5.91 -0.31 11.08
C VAL A 111 -5.26 1.04 11.30
N PHE A 112 -4.86 1.37 12.53
CA PHE A 112 -4.21 2.64 12.85
C PHE A 112 -2.93 2.87 12.03
N SER A 113 -2.06 1.86 11.94
CA SER A 113 -0.81 1.97 11.17
C SER A 113 -1.08 2.20 9.69
N LEU A 114 -2.06 1.49 9.13
CA LEU A 114 -2.39 1.60 7.70
C LEU A 114 -3.04 2.95 7.40
N THR A 115 -3.99 3.40 8.23
CA THR A 115 -4.60 4.73 8.15
C THR A 115 -3.57 5.85 8.25
N LEU A 116 -2.60 5.72 9.16
CA LEU A 116 -1.54 6.71 9.30
C LEU A 116 -0.68 6.76 8.04
N SER A 117 -0.22 5.61 7.54
CA SER A 117 0.58 5.57 6.30
C SER A 117 -0.17 6.10 5.06
N THR A 118 -1.45 5.74 4.87
CA THR A 118 -2.25 6.21 3.72
C THR A 118 -2.45 7.71 3.76
N SER A 119 -2.76 8.25 4.93
CA SER A 119 -3.03 9.68 5.10
C SER A 119 -1.76 10.49 4.89
N THR A 120 -0.64 10.06 5.49
CA THR A 120 0.64 10.75 5.34
C THR A 120 1.16 10.69 3.91
N ILE A 121 1.11 9.52 3.25
CA ILE A 121 1.59 9.42 1.86
C ILE A 121 0.68 10.19 0.91
N GLY A 122 -0.64 10.21 1.15
CA GLY A 122 -1.58 10.98 0.34
C GLY A 122 -1.27 12.47 0.39
N VAL A 123 -1.13 13.03 1.59
CA VAL A 123 -0.78 14.44 1.80
C VAL A 123 0.60 14.76 1.23
N LEU A 124 1.61 13.91 1.48
CA LEU A 124 2.96 14.10 0.96
C LEU A 124 2.98 14.07 -0.58
N SER A 125 2.25 13.15 -1.19
CA SER A 125 2.13 13.06 -2.65
C SER A 125 1.45 14.29 -3.24
N MET A 126 0.39 14.79 -2.59
CA MET A 126 -0.28 16.02 -3.00
C MET A 126 0.65 17.23 -2.89
N TYR A 127 1.34 17.38 -1.76
CA TYR A 127 2.29 18.47 -1.52
C TYR A 127 3.34 18.55 -2.63
N VAL A 128 4.00 17.43 -2.93
CA VAL A 128 5.02 17.41 -3.98
C VAL A 128 4.43 17.64 -5.38
N THR A 129 3.22 17.11 -5.65
CA THR A 129 2.54 17.34 -6.93
C THR A 129 2.24 18.84 -7.14
N VAL A 130 1.83 19.54 -6.08
CA VAL A 130 1.55 20.98 -6.12
C VAL A 130 2.83 21.80 -6.25
N THR A 131 3.89 21.48 -5.49
CA THR A 131 5.17 22.21 -5.56
C THR A 131 5.85 22.08 -6.91
N LEU A 132 5.64 20.95 -7.62
CA LEU A 132 6.14 20.72 -8.98
C LEU A 132 5.27 21.37 -10.06
N GLY A 133 4.14 21.99 -9.69
CA GLY A 133 3.28 22.72 -10.64
C GLY A 133 2.31 21.84 -11.44
N PHE A 134 2.19 20.54 -11.14
CA PHE A 134 1.24 19.66 -11.83
C PHE A 134 -0.21 19.90 -11.42
N MET A 135 -0.46 20.55 -10.28
CA MET A 135 -1.80 20.79 -9.76
C MET A 135 -1.85 22.13 -9.01
N PRO A 136 -2.93 22.91 -9.13
CA PRO A 136 -3.06 24.19 -8.42
C PRO A 136 -3.14 23.97 -6.91
N TRP A 137 -2.57 24.92 -6.15
CA TRP A 137 -2.68 24.92 -4.70
C TRP A 137 -4.11 25.24 -4.28
N SER A 138 -4.79 24.26 -3.66
CA SER A 138 -6.13 24.43 -3.10
C SER A 138 -6.22 23.68 -1.77
N PRO A 139 -6.51 24.37 -0.65
CA PRO A 139 -6.69 23.73 0.67
C PRO A 139 -7.75 22.64 0.67
N TRP A 140 -8.78 22.79 -0.18
CA TRP A 140 -9.86 21.81 -0.30
C TRP A 140 -9.38 20.46 -0.84
N LEU A 141 -8.40 20.46 -1.75
CA LEU A 141 -7.82 19.22 -2.28
C LEU A 141 -7.01 18.48 -1.20
N TYR A 142 -6.28 19.20 -0.34
CA TYR A 142 -5.58 18.59 0.79
C TYR A 142 -6.55 17.97 1.79
N ALA A 143 -7.62 18.68 2.14
CA ALA A 143 -8.66 18.16 3.01
C ALA A 143 -9.31 16.90 2.41
N ALA A 144 -9.66 16.93 1.12
CA ALA A 144 -10.24 15.79 0.42
C ALA A 144 -9.29 14.58 0.38
N VAL A 145 -8.00 14.77 0.12
CA VAL A 145 -6.99 13.69 0.14
C VAL A 145 -6.81 13.13 1.55
N LEU A 146 -6.86 13.97 2.58
CA LEU A 146 -6.75 13.53 3.97
C LEU A 146 -7.97 12.71 4.40
N VAL A 147 -9.18 13.16 4.08
CA VAL A 147 -10.42 12.41 4.34
C VAL A 147 -10.44 11.11 3.53
N ALA A 148 -10.14 11.16 2.24
CA ALA A 148 -10.14 9.98 1.39
C ALA A 148 -9.06 8.97 1.81
N GLY A 149 -7.86 9.45 2.17
CA GLY A 149 -6.75 8.63 2.65
C GLY A 149 -7.02 7.99 4.00
N THR A 150 -7.63 8.72 4.94
CA THR A 150 -8.02 8.19 6.26
C THR A 150 -9.10 7.13 6.12
N VAL A 151 -10.19 7.42 5.39
CA VAL A 151 -11.28 6.47 5.14
C VAL A 151 -10.76 5.23 4.41
N SER A 152 -9.94 5.42 3.37
CA SER A 152 -9.40 4.31 2.59
C SER A 152 -8.47 3.41 3.42
N GLY A 153 -7.59 4.01 4.23
CA GLY A 153 -6.69 3.26 5.10
C GLY A 153 -7.42 2.50 6.21
N ALA A 154 -8.47 3.12 6.77
CA ALA A 154 -9.29 2.47 7.78
C ALA A 154 -10.05 1.26 7.22
N LEU A 155 -10.71 1.44 6.06
CA LEU A 155 -11.43 0.37 5.37
C LEU A 155 -10.49 -0.75 4.94
N ALA A 156 -9.37 -0.42 4.31
CA ALA A 156 -8.35 -1.39 3.90
C ALA A 156 -7.80 -2.15 5.11
N GLY A 157 -7.56 -1.47 6.24
CA GLY A 157 -7.04 -2.08 7.45
C GLY A 157 -8.05 -3.06 8.04
N TYR A 158 -9.31 -2.66 8.13
CA TYR A 158 -10.39 -3.50 8.64
C TYR A 158 -10.59 -4.74 7.77
N LEU A 159 -10.64 -4.57 6.45
CA LEU A 159 -10.76 -5.67 5.49
C LEU A 159 -9.56 -6.61 5.58
N SER A 160 -8.36 -6.08 5.78
CA SER A 160 -7.14 -6.92 5.89
C SER A 160 -7.14 -7.76 7.15
N VAL A 161 -7.63 -7.23 8.27
CA VAL A 161 -7.86 -8.00 9.50
C VAL A 161 -8.91 -9.08 9.28
N LEU A 162 -10.02 -8.75 8.61
CA LEU A 162 -11.10 -9.70 8.32
C LEU A 162 -10.60 -10.86 7.47
N LEU A 163 -9.88 -10.55 6.39
CA LEU A 163 -9.27 -11.55 5.50
C LEU A 163 -8.22 -12.38 6.25
N TRP A 164 -7.41 -11.75 7.09
CA TRP A 164 -6.42 -12.45 7.91
C TRP A 164 -7.10 -13.48 8.81
N ARG A 165 -8.08 -13.07 9.61
CA ARG A 165 -8.75 -13.93 10.59
C ARG A 165 -9.59 -15.03 9.95
N ARG A 166 -10.25 -14.75 8.82
CA ARG A 166 -11.14 -15.72 8.17
C ARG A 166 -10.40 -16.77 7.35
N TYR A 167 -9.38 -16.35 6.60
CA TYR A 167 -8.76 -17.22 5.58
C TYR A 167 -7.30 -17.52 5.86
N LEU A 168 -6.51 -16.55 6.30
CA LEU A 168 -5.05 -16.69 6.35
C LEU A 168 -4.50 -17.20 7.69
N ALA A 169 -5.18 -16.94 8.81
CA ALA A 169 -4.80 -17.45 10.12
C ALA A 169 -5.07 -18.96 10.27
N ARG A 170 -5.80 -19.56 9.32
CA ARG A 170 -6.11 -21.00 9.26
C ARG A 170 -5.18 -21.79 8.32
N LEU A 171 -4.32 -21.09 7.58
CA LEU A 171 -3.32 -21.65 6.66
C LEU A 171 -1.98 -21.84 7.36
#